data_AF-A0A7J3GBV4-F1
#
_entry.id   AF-A0A7J3GBV4-F1
#
_cell.length_a   1.000
_cell.length_b   1.000
_cell.length_c   1.000
_cell.angle_alpha   90.00
_cell.angle_beta   90.00
_cell.angle_gamma   90.00
#
_symmetry.space_group_name_H-M   'P 1'
#
loop_
_entity.id
_entity.type
_entity.pdbx_description
1 polymer ?
#
loop_
_entity_poly.entity_id
_entity_poly.type
_entity_poly.pdbx_seq_one_letter_code
_entity_poly.pdbx_strand_id
1 'polypeptide(L)'
;MPKESDLEQKALEIIMRSGEKGILQSDLWREINATSREGSRISIRLENKGLIYREPEISKGRWTYRLYPKRHPVSIDSIIDCPCISCEESSKCGAGGKISPNNCEKLTQWILKDEETDSRVDTNCPTSGS
;
A
#
# COMPACT_ATOMS: atom_id res chain seq x y z
N MET A 1 7.82 3.66 29.20
CA MET A 1 6.50 3.78 28.54
C MET A 1 6.76 3.69 27.05
N PRO A 2 6.12 2.79 26.28
CA PRO A 2 6.27 2.79 24.83
C PRO A 2 5.71 4.11 24.32
N LYS A 3 6.46 4.83 23.48
CA LYS A 3 6.00 6.11 22.93
C LYS A 3 4.76 5.81 22.07
N GLU A 4 3.71 6.63 22.15
CA GLU A 4 2.49 6.50 21.31
C GLU A 4 2.82 6.31 19.80
N SER A 5 3.99 6.76 19.36
CA SER A 5 4.56 6.53 18.03
C SER A 5 4.73 5.06 17.65
N ASP A 6 5.09 4.18 18.60
CA ASP A 6 5.41 2.77 18.31
C ASP A 6 4.14 1.98 17.97
N LEU A 7 3.02 2.29 18.61
CA LEU A 7 1.73 1.65 18.33
C LEU A 7 1.14 2.15 17.01
N GLU A 8 1.34 3.43 16.68
CA GLU A 8 0.92 3.98 15.38
C GLU A 8 1.65 3.34 14.21
N GLN A 9 2.96 3.14 14.36
CA GLN A 9 3.77 2.52 13.31
C GLN A 9 3.34 1.07 13.10
N LYS A 10 3.16 0.31 14.19
CA LYS A 10 2.66 -1.07 14.11
C LYS A 10 1.26 -1.15 13.50
N ALA A 11 0.36 -0.24 13.88
CA ALA A 11 -0.99 -0.19 13.32
C ALA A 11 -0.95 0.09 11.82
N LEU A 12 -0.12 1.05 11.38
CA LEU A 12 0.05 1.37 9.97
C LEU A 12 0.60 0.18 9.18
N GLU A 13 1.61 -0.51 9.70
CA GLU A 13 2.21 -1.68 9.07
C GLU A 13 1.18 -2.80 8.85
N ILE A 14 0.33 -3.07 9.83
CA ILE A 14 -0.74 -4.08 9.71
C ILE A 14 -1.78 -3.65 8.67
N ILE A 15 -2.17 -2.39 8.65
CA ILE A 15 -3.12 -1.86 7.65
C ILE A 15 -2.50 -1.96 6.25
N MET A 16 -1.22 -1.63 6.08
CA MET A 16 -0.51 -1.76 4.82
C MET A 16 -0.42 -3.20 4.34
N ARG A 17 -0.10 -4.15 5.23
CA ARG A 17 -0.08 -5.59 4.92
C ARG A 17 -1.45 -6.13 4.53
N SER A 18 -2.53 -5.53 5.05
CA SER A 18 -3.90 -5.92 4.70
C SER A 18 -4.28 -5.52 3.27
N GLY A 19 -3.56 -4.57 2.66
CA GLY A 19 -3.75 -4.13 1.28
C GLY A 19 -5.21 -3.78 0.97
N GLU A 20 -5.70 -4.26 -0.16
CA GLU A 20 -7.06 -4.00 -0.67
C GLU A 20 -8.16 -4.69 0.12
N LYS A 21 -7.84 -5.76 0.87
CA LYS A 21 -8.82 -6.43 1.74
C LYS A 21 -9.22 -5.56 2.93
N GLY A 22 -8.33 -4.64 3.32
CA GLY A 22 -8.46 -3.83 4.52
C GLY A 22 -8.55 -4.66 5.81
N ILE A 23 -8.66 -3.97 6.94
CA ILE A 23 -8.78 -4.59 8.26
C ILE A 23 -9.89 -3.93 9.06
N LEU A 24 -10.67 -4.72 9.80
CA LEU A 24 -11.68 -4.17 10.70
C LEU A 24 -11.02 -3.50 11.90
N GLN A 25 -11.56 -2.35 12.35
CA GLN A 25 -11.06 -1.65 13.54
C GLN A 25 -10.94 -2.58 14.74
N SER A 26 -11.96 -3.41 15.00
CA SER A 26 -11.95 -4.35 16.12
C SER A 26 -10.82 -5.37 16.08
N ASP A 27 -10.39 -5.75 14.88
CA ASP A 27 -9.38 -6.79 14.66
C ASP A 27 -7.99 -6.18 14.73
N LEU A 28 -7.81 -4.97 14.18
CA LEU A 28 -6.56 -4.21 14.26
C LEU A 28 -6.12 -4.00 15.72
N TRP A 29 -7.04 -3.59 16.60
CA TRP A 29 -6.73 -3.36 18.02
C TRP A 29 -6.35 -4.63 18.76
N ARG A 30 -6.97 -5.75 18.38
CA ARG A 30 -6.64 -7.07 18.92
C ARG A 30 -5.24 -7.51 18.50
N GLU A 31 -4.84 -7.18 17.27
CA GLU A 31 -3.54 -7.54 16.72
C GLU A 31 -2.39 -6.71 17.33
N ILE A 32 -2.60 -5.42 17.58
CA ILE A 32 -1.58 -4.56 18.24
C ILE A 32 -1.60 -4.59 19.77
N ASN A 33 -2.45 -5.42 20.38
CA ASN A 33 -2.69 -5.47 21.83
C ASN A 33 -3.01 -4.09 22.44
N ALA A 34 -3.78 -3.25 21.73
CA ALA A 34 -4.19 -1.93 22.20
C ALA A 34 -5.64 -1.92 22.68
N THR A 35 -5.98 -0.95 23.52
CA THR A 35 -7.38 -0.73 23.89
C THR A 35 -8.17 -0.10 22.75
N SER A 36 -9.48 -0.30 22.72
CA SER A 36 -10.37 0.30 21.71
C SER A 36 -10.30 1.83 21.68
N ARG A 37 -10.05 2.47 22.83
CA ARG A 37 -9.90 3.93 22.96
C ARG A 37 -8.62 4.43 22.31
N GLU A 38 -7.49 3.76 22.59
CA GLU A 38 -6.19 4.10 22.00
C GLU A 38 -6.20 3.82 20.50
N GLY A 39 -6.73 2.66 20.10
CA GLY A 39 -6.88 2.30 18.70
C GLY A 39 -7.71 3.32 17.91
N SER A 40 -8.88 3.71 18.41
CA SER A 40 -9.69 4.74 17.77
C SER A 40 -8.92 6.05 17.56
N ARG A 41 -8.18 6.52 18.59
CA ARG A 41 -7.31 7.71 18.48
C ARG A 41 -6.23 7.55 17.41
N ILE A 42 -5.60 6.37 17.33
CA ILE A 42 -4.59 6.04 16.33
C ILE A 42 -5.20 6.08 14.92
N SER A 43 -6.38 5.47 14.71
CA SER A 43 -7.04 5.48 13.39
C SER A 43 -7.34 6.89 12.90
N ILE A 44 -7.85 7.76 13.78
CA ILE A 44 -8.14 9.16 13.45
C ILE A 44 -6.85 9.91 13.12
N ARG A 45 -5.76 9.67 13.86
CA ARG A 45 -4.46 10.28 13.56
C ARG A 45 -3.90 9.83 12.22
N LEU A 46 -3.99 8.54 11.89
CA LEU A 46 -3.53 8.01 10.61
C LEU A 46 -4.38 8.53 9.43
N GLU A 47 -5.70 8.67 9.64
CA GLU A 47 -6.63 9.27 8.68
C GLU A 47 -6.30 10.76 8.45
N ASN A 48 -6.07 11.53 9.52
CA ASN A 48 -5.68 12.95 9.45
C ASN A 48 -4.32 13.15 8.76
N LYS A 49 -3.39 12.19 8.92
CA LYS A 49 -2.11 12.16 8.19
C LYS A 49 -2.28 11.76 6.72
N GLY A 50 -3.47 11.33 6.30
CA GLY A 50 -3.77 10.89 4.94
C GLY A 50 -3.09 9.56 4.56
N LEU A 51 -2.72 8.74 5.54
CA LEU A 51 -2.06 7.45 5.31
C LEU A 51 -3.06 6.32 5.07
N ILE A 52 -4.24 6.45 5.66
CA ILE A 52 -5.32 5.47 5.58
C ILE A 52 -6.64 6.17 5.27
N TYR A 53 -7.63 5.41 4.83
CA TYR A 53 -9.02 5.82 4.81
C TYR A 53 -9.88 4.76 5.51
N ARG A 54 -11.07 5.16 5.93
CA ARG A 54 -12.02 4.28 6.64
C ARG A 54 -13.35 4.24 5.92
N GLU A 55 -13.95 3.06 5.86
CA GLU A 55 -15.29 2.87 5.33
C GLU A 55 -16.19 2.26 6.40
N PRO A 56 -17.43 2.74 6.55
CA PRO A 56 -18.38 2.15 7.48
C PRO A 56 -18.86 0.79 6.95
N GLU A 57 -18.80 -0.23 7.81
CA GLU A 57 -19.22 -1.60 7.50
C GLU A 57 -20.00 -2.18 8.68
N ILE A 58 -21.00 -3.00 8.37
CA ILE A 58 -21.77 -3.71 9.40
C ILE A 58 -21.09 -5.05 9.65
N SER A 59 -20.46 -5.20 10.82
CA SER A 59 -19.89 -6.47 11.28
C SER A 59 -20.71 -7.00 12.45
N LYS A 60 -21.25 -8.22 12.30
CA LYS A 60 -22.04 -8.91 13.34
C LYS A 60 -23.19 -8.05 13.92
N GLY A 61 -23.87 -7.30 13.06
CA GLY A 61 -24.99 -6.43 13.45
C GLY A 61 -24.59 -5.16 14.21
N ARG A 62 -23.30 -4.82 14.27
CA ARG A 62 -22.79 -3.56 14.83
C ARG A 62 -22.05 -2.78 13.75
N TRP A 63 -22.26 -1.47 13.72
CA TRP A 63 -21.47 -0.57 12.90
C TRP A 63 -20.01 -0.60 13.37
N THR A 64 -19.11 -0.84 12.43
CA THR A 64 -17.66 -0.74 12.59
C THR A 64 -17.08 -0.02 11.38
N TYR A 65 -15.81 0.32 11.45
CA TYR A 65 -15.08 0.79 10.27
C TYR A 65 -14.10 -0.28 9.82
N ARG A 66 -13.98 -0.43 8.50
CA ARG A 66 -12.85 -1.09 7.86
C ARG A 66 -11.83 -0.02 7.48
N LEU A 67 -10.56 -0.26 7.78
CA LEU A 67 -9.47 0.64 7.45
C LEU A 67 -8.71 0.07 6.26
N TYR A 68 -8.34 0.95 5.36
CA TYR A 68 -7.58 0.64 4.15
C TYR A 68 -6.40 1.58 4.01
N PRO A 69 -5.27 1.12 3.47
CA PRO A 69 -4.14 1.99 3.16
C PRO A 69 -4.51 2.92 2.00
N LYS A 70 -4.24 4.23 2.14
CA LYS A 70 -4.46 5.21 1.07
C LYS A 70 -3.34 5.17 0.01
N ARG A 71 -2.14 4.76 0.43
CA ARG A 71 -0.98 4.54 -0.44
C ARG A 71 -0.29 3.25 -0.03
N HIS A 72 0.00 2.39 -1.00
CA HIS A 72 0.91 1.28 -0.77
C HIS A 72 2.33 1.84 -0.61
N PRO A 73 3.10 1.36 0.38
CA PRO A 73 4.52 1.66 0.41
C PRO A 73 5.14 1.06 -0.86
N VAL A 74 5.84 1.89 -1.64
CA VAL A 74 6.71 1.40 -2.70
C VAL A 74 7.82 0.59 -2.03
N SER A 75 7.77 -0.73 -2.22
CA SER A 75 8.81 -1.61 -1.72
C SER A 75 10.05 -1.50 -2.63
N ILE A 76 11.25 -1.72 -2.08
CA ILE A 76 12.48 -1.74 -2.88
C ILE A 76 12.39 -2.86 -3.93
N ASP A 77 11.72 -3.97 -3.58
CA ASP A 77 11.43 -5.07 -4.50
C ASP A 77 10.63 -4.60 -5.73
N SER A 78 9.75 -3.61 -5.58
CA SER A 78 8.99 -3.05 -6.71
C SER A 78 9.85 -2.28 -7.71
N ILE A 79 11.08 -1.90 -7.35
CA ILE A 79 11.99 -1.15 -8.23
C ILE A 79 13.30 -1.90 -8.51
N ILE A 80 13.54 -3.07 -7.91
CA ILE A 80 14.82 -3.79 -8.03
C ILE A 80 15.06 -4.28 -9.47
N ASP A 81 13.97 -4.63 -10.15
CA ASP A 81 14.00 -5.04 -11.56
C ASP A 81 14.14 -3.85 -12.52
N CYS A 82 14.17 -2.61 -12.00
CA CYS A 82 14.33 -1.42 -12.81
C CYS A 82 15.72 -1.39 -13.45
N PRO A 83 15.81 -1.44 -14.80
CA PRO A 83 17.10 -1.52 -15.50
C PRO A 83 17.98 -0.29 -15.27
N CYS A 84 17.41 0.82 -14.80
CA CYS A 84 18.13 2.04 -14.50
C CYS A 84 19.02 1.94 -13.26
N ILE A 85 18.67 1.12 -12.26
CA ILE A 85 19.42 1.05 -10.99
C ILE A 85 20.81 0.44 -11.19
N SER A 86 20.95 -0.49 -12.12
CA SER A 86 22.22 -1.15 -12.46
C SER A 86 22.72 -0.80 -13.88
N CYS A 87 22.28 0.32 -14.45
CA CYS A 87 22.64 0.70 -15.82
C CYS A 87 24.07 1.25 -15.91
N GLU A 88 24.92 0.58 -16.70
CA GLU A 88 26.29 1.02 -17.00
C GLU A 88 26.35 2.37 -17.74
N GLU A 89 25.31 2.69 -18.51
CA GLU A 89 25.20 3.95 -19.27
C GLU A 89 24.46 5.05 -18.50
N SER A 90 24.17 4.84 -17.21
CA SER A 90 23.54 5.85 -16.34
C SER A 90 24.27 7.19 -16.36
N SER A 91 25.60 7.18 -16.44
CA SER A 91 26.42 8.40 -16.51
C SER A 91 26.25 9.21 -17.80
N LYS A 92 25.70 8.59 -18.86
CA LYS A 92 25.39 9.23 -20.15
C LYS A 92 23.89 9.48 -20.33
N CYS A 93 23.07 9.00 -19.39
CA CYS A 93 21.62 9.10 -19.38
C CYS A 93 21.19 10.36 -18.64
N GLY A 94 21.01 11.48 -19.36
CA GLY A 94 20.74 12.78 -18.75
C GLY A 94 20.49 13.89 -19.76
N ALA A 95 20.20 15.10 -19.28
CA ALA A 95 19.90 16.25 -20.13
C ALA A 95 21.11 16.61 -21.01
N GLY A 96 20.99 16.39 -22.33
CA GLY A 96 22.07 16.60 -23.31
C GLY A 96 22.94 15.36 -23.62
N GLY A 97 22.64 14.21 -23.02
CA GLY A 97 23.28 12.93 -23.34
C GLY A 97 22.76 12.32 -24.64
N LYS A 98 23.53 11.39 -25.24
CA LYS A 98 23.08 10.60 -26.41
C LYS A 98 21.88 9.70 -26.10
N ILE A 99 21.65 9.43 -24.82
CA ILE A 99 20.66 8.52 -24.30
C ILE A 99 19.89 9.31 -23.24
N SER A 100 18.57 9.26 -23.29
CA SER A 100 17.69 9.95 -22.35
C SER A 100 16.67 8.93 -21.84
N PRO A 101 16.17 9.07 -20.59
CA PRO A 101 15.09 8.21 -20.09
C PRO A 101 13.89 8.17 -21.05
N ASN A 102 13.60 9.27 -21.73
CA ASN A 102 12.51 9.38 -22.70
C ASN A 102 12.72 8.55 -23.98
N ASN A 103 13.96 8.14 -24.28
CA ASN A 103 14.31 7.44 -25.52
C ASN A 103 15.12 6.16 -25.24
N CYS A 104 14.93 5.58 -24.05
CA CYS A 104 15.65 4.39 -23.58
C CYS A 104 14.80 3.13 -23.79
N GLU A 105 15.17 2.31 -24.78
CA GLU A 105 14.45 1.07 -25.09
C GLU A 105 14.39 0.09 -23.90
N LYS A 106 15.49 -0.03 -23.14
CA LYS A 106 15.54 -0.91 -21.95
C LYS A 106 14.49 -0.51 -20.91
N LEU A 107 14.32 0.79 -20.69
CA LEU A 107 13.32 1.32 -19.76
C LEU A 107 11.90 1.11 -20.31
N THR A 108 11.68 1.38 -21.59
CA THR A 108 10.38 1.14 -22.25
C THR A 108 9.94 -0.31 -22.14
N GLN A 109 10.84 -1.26 -22.41
CA GLN A 109 10.53 -2.70 -22.33
C GLN A 109 10.21 -3.14 -20.89
N TRP A 110 10.88 -2.57 -19.89
CA TRP A 110 10.58 -2.86 -18.48
C TRP A 110 9.19 -2.34 -18.09
N ILE A 111 8.85 -1.10 -18.43
CA ILE A 111 7.52 -0.52 -18.16
C ILE A 111 6.41 -1.38 -18.79
N LEU A 112 6.57 -1.74 -20.07
CA LEU A 112 5.57 -2.54 -20.79
C LEU A 112 5.41 -3.96 -20.22
N LYS A 113 6.47 -4.52 -19.63
CA LYS A 113 6.44 -5.84 -18.99
C LYS A 113 5.69 -5.83 -17.66
N ASP A 114 5.82 -4.76 -16.88
CA ASP A 114 5.14 -4.64 -15.58
C ASP A 114 3.61 -4.49 -15.74
N GLU A 115 3.14 -3.84 -16.82
CA GLU A 115 1.69 -3.73 -17.12
C GLU A 115 1.03 -5.10 -17.35
N GLU A 116 1.77 -6.10 -17.83
CA GLU A 116 1.23 -7.44 -18.06
C GLU A 116 1.02 -8.22 -16.74
N THR A 117 1.80 -7.91 -15.70
CA THR A 117 1.71 -8.59 -14.39
C THR A 117 0.60 -8.09 -13.48
N ASP A 118 0.08 -6.88 -13.68
CA ASP A 118 -1.02 -6.31 -12.88
C ASP A 118 -2.40 -6.82 -13.32
N SER A 119 -2.49 -7.46 -14.48
CA SER A 119 -3.73 -8.00 -15.06
C SER A 119 -4.28 -9.29 -14.39
N ARG A 120 -3.73 -9.70 -13.24
CA ARG A 120 -4.16 -10.92 -12.50
C ARG A 120 -4.91 -10.68 -11.20
N VAL A 121 -5.28 -9.45 -10.88
CA VAL A 121 -6.18 -9.19 -9.74
C VAL A 121 -7.40 -8.41 -10.21
N ASP A 122 -8.20 -9.02 -11.07
CA ASP A 122 -9.62 -8.68 -11.19
C ASP A 122 -10.35 -9.79 -11.92
N THR A 123 -10.98 -10.69 -11.15
CA THR A 123 -12.36 -11.21 -11.34
C THR A 123 -12.52 -12.56 -10.65
N ASN A 124 -13.09 -12.54 -9.45
CA ASN A 124 -14.03 -13.59 -9.02
C ASN A 124 -15.03 -12.98 -8.04
N CYS A 125 -16.00 -12.27 -8.61
CA CYS A 125 -17.26 -11.95 -7.95
C CYS A 125 -18.22 -13.13 -8.23
N PRO A 126 -18.57 -13.97 -7.24
CA PRO A 126 -19.63 -14.94 -7.42
C PRO A 126 -20.97 -14.21 -7.27
N THR A 127 -21.60 -13.85 -8.38
CA THR A 127 -23.06 -13.62 -8.40
C THR A 127 -23.75 -14.98 -8.32
N SER A 128 -24.08 -15.43 -7.11
CA SER A 128 -25.05 -16.50 -6.90
C SER A 128 -26.43 -15.86 -6.73
N GLY A 129 -27.17 -15.78 -7.83
CA GLY A 129 -28.61 -15.61 -7.80
C GLY A 129 -29.30 -16.90 -7.36
N SER A 130 -30.35 -16.73 -6.57
CA SER A 130 -31.57 -17.57 -6.53
C SER A 130 -32.65 -16.74 -5.85
#